data_AF-A0A1H2NRJ9-F1
#
_entry.id   AF-A0A1H2NRJ9-F1
#
_cell.length_a   1.000
_cell.length_b   1.000
_cell.length_c   1.000
_cell.angle_alpha   90.00
_cell.angle_beta   90.00
_cell.angle_gamma   90.00
#
_symmetry.space_group_name_H-M   'P 1'
#
loop_
_entity.id
_entity.type
_entity.pdbx_description
1 polymer ?
#
loop_
_entity_poly.entity_id
_entity_poly.type
_entity_poly.pdbx_seq_one_letter_code
_entity_poly.pdbx_strand_id
1 'polypeptide(L)'
;MQPGDIVFSVAQVDDKLSTSIPRAFIRAGQWLKAKIFGTGDPNVPVVHAAIAVDANRVIESVGDGIQLTDLTTETPPRGAMVFTCTKRDLARAAVYAAEQFYSDVASKDISGRYSKWNAALSIFSRSAYEPGIMSRINESVSIGDAAFCSQFVANTYEVGNLYRMANMPLPAPIFVTRPTVMTPWELAVSCDNDKDFYFAGFWQDNTEVRL
;
A
#
# COMPACT_ATOMS: atom_id res chain seq x y z
N MET A 1 5.38 -15.20 0.92
CA MET A 1 4.42 -14.31 1.59
C MET A 1 3.19 -15.10 2.00
N GLN A 2 2.26 -14.50 2.73
CA GLN A 2 0.91 -15.04 2.99
C GLN A 2 -0.14 -14.06 2.44
N PRO A 3 -1.34 -14.55 2.08
CA PRO A 3 -2.44 -13.67 1.67
C PRO A 3 -2.72 -12.60 2.74
N GLY A 4 -2.67 -11.34 2.31
CA GLY A 4 -2.86 -10.16 3.13
C GLY A 4 -1.56 -9.52 3.60
N ASP A 5 -0.40 -10.17 3.47
CA ASP A 5 0.88 -9.53 3.78
C ASP A 5 1.03 -8.23 2.97
N ILE A 6 1.48 -7.15 3.63
CA ILE A 6 1.80 -5.89 2.97
C ILE A 6 3.27 -5.93 2.57
N VAL A 7 3.53 -5.72 1.28
CA VAL A 7 4.84 -5.80 0.66
C VAL A 7 5.33 -4.39 0.32
N PHE A 8 6.33 -3.91 1.03
CA PHE A 8 6.90 -2.58 0.88
C PHE A 8 8.19 -2.63 0.05
N SER A 9 8.13 -2.23 -1.22
CA SER A 9 9.33 -2.22 -2.06
C SER A 9 10.28 -1.11 -1.65
N VAL A 10 11.56 -1.45 -1.60
CA VAL A 10 12.65 -0.55 -1.25
C VAL A 10 13.40 -0.17 -2.52
N ALA A 11 13.75 1.10 -2.68
CA ALA A 11 14.43 1.51 -3.91
C ALA A 11 15.89 1.07 -3.90
N GLN A 12 16.29 0.34 -4.94
CA GLN A 12 17.65 -0.15 -5.15
C GLN A 12 18.58 0.95 -5.70
N VAL A 13 19.90 0.73 -5.63
CA VAL A 13 20.93 1.72 -6.01
C VAL A 13 21.05 1.87 -7.54
N ASP A 14 20.60 0.87 -8.28
CA ASP A 14 20.73 0.70 -9.74
C ASP A 14 19.44 0.90 -10.54
N ASP A 15 18.36 1.39 -9.91
CA ASP A 15 17.09 1.71 -10.57
C ASP A 15 17.31 2.70 -11.75
N LYS A 16 17.01 2.27 -12.99
CA LYS A 16 17.16 3.10 -14.20
C LYS A 16 16.33 4.39 -14.13
N LEU A 17 16.86 5.46 -14.71
CA LEU A 17 16.28 6.81 -14.70
C LEU A 17 14.85 6.92 -15.30
N SER A 18 14.44 5.98 -16.17
CA SER A 18 13.09 5.95 -16.76
C SER A 18 12.04 5.34 -15.82
N THR A 19 12.42 4.38 -14.99
CA THR A 19 11.66 3.88 -13.82
C THR A 19 11.79 4.79 -12.60
N SER A 20 12.72 5.77 -12.65
CA SER A 20 13.07 6.61 -11.52
C SER A 20 12.22 7.87 -11.38
N ILE A 21 11.44 8.35 -12.37
CA ILE A 21 10.79 9.66 -12.20
C ILE A 21 9.78 9.65 -11.04
N PRO A 22 8.79 8.74 -10.96
CA PRO A 22 7.87 8.68 -9.82
C PRO A 22 8.58 8.31 -8.51
N ARG A 23 9.54 7.38 -8.56
CA ARG A 23 10.31 6.93 -7.39
C ARG A 23 11.28 7.99 -6.87
N ALA A 24 11.83 8.83 -7.73
CA ALA A 24 12.69 9.97 -7.38
C ALA A 24 11.87 11.11 -6.79
N PHE A 25 10.64 11.35 -7.27
CA PHE A 25 9.71 12.26 -6.59
C PHE A 25 9.33 11.75 -5.19
N ILE A 26 9.12 10.44 -5.02
CA ILE A 26 8.86 9.83 -3.70
C ILE A 26 10.09 9.93 -2.80
N ARG A 27 11.29 9.60 -3.29
CA ARG A 27 12.57 9.78 -2.57
C ARG A 27 12.79 11.25 -2.18
N ALA A 28 12.63 12.18 -3.12
CA ALA A 28 12.79 13.62 -2.88
C ALA A 28 11.73 14.15 -1.91
N GLY A 29 10.50 13.64 -1.98
CA GLY A 29 9.41 13.97 -1.07
C GLY A 29 9.64 13.45 0.35
N GLN A 30 10.11 12.21 0.49
CA GLN A 30 10.50 11.62 1.77
C GLN A 30 11.69 12.34 2.38
N TRP A 31 12.69 12.69 1.56
CA TRP A 31 13.86 13.47 1.98
C TRP A 31 13.48 14.89 2.38
N LEU A 32 12.62 15.57 1.61
CA LEU A 32 12.12 16.91 1.95
C LEU A 32 11.29 16.88 3.25
N LYS A 33 10.42 15.88 3.42
CA LYS A 33 9.66 15.66 4.68
C LYS A 33 10.61 15.39 5.86
N ALA A 34 11.62 14.52 5.70
CA ALA A 34 12.60 14.24 6.75
C ALA A 34 13.40 15.50 7.15
N LYS A 35 13.81 16.30 6.16
CA LYS A 35 14.54 17.56 6.37
C LYS A 35 13.70 18.65 7.04
N ILE A 36 12.40 18.71 6.77
CA ILE A 36 11.48 19.70 7.36
C ILE A 36 11.03 19.29 8.77
N PHE A 37 10.88 17.98 9.03
CA PHE A 37 10.24 17.48 10.27
C PHE A 37 11.19 16.75 11.24
N GLY A 38 12.50 16.70 10.97
CA GLY A 38 13.53 16.27 11.92
C GLY A 38 13.50 14.79 12.30
N THR A 39 12.65 13.98 11.66
CA THR A 39 12.66 12.52 11.80
C THR A 39 13.81 11.98 10.97
N GLY A 40 14.73 11.24 11.60
CA GLY A 40 15.96 10.73 10.99
C GLY A 40 15.78 10.12 9.61
N ASP A 41 16.83 10.22 8.80
CA ASP A 41 16.91 9.73 7.42
C ASP A 41 16.36 8.30 7.34
N PRO A 42 15.38 7.99 6.46
CA PRO A 42 15.05 6.60 6.21
C PRO A 42 16.25 5.95 5.53
N ASN A 43 17.05 5.19 6.29
CA ASN A 43 18.20 4.44 5.78
C ASN A 43 17.84 3.49 4.62
N VAL A 44 16.53 3.23 4.40
CA VAL A 44 16.02 2.50 3.25
C VAL A 44 14.73 3.18 2.72
N PRO A 45 14.76 3.82 1.54
CA PRO A 45 13.58 4.51 1.00
C PRO A 45 12.53 3.50 0.52
N VAL A 46 11.43 3.38 1.27
CA VAL A 46 10.23 2.64 0.86
C VAL A 46 9.51 3.43 -0.23
N VAL A 47 9.43 2.89 -1.45
CA VAL A 47 8.92 3.60 -2.63
C VAL A 47 7.63 3.03 -3.21
N HIS A 48 7.22 1.84 -2.78
CA HIS A 48 6.01 1.20 -3.26
C HIS A 48 5.38 0.32 -2.19
N ALA A 49 4.08 0.09 -2.29
CA ALA A 49 3.34 -0.83 -1.43
C ALA A 49 2.39 -1.68 -2.29
N ALA A 50 2.33 -2.97 -1.97
CA ALA A 50 1.45 -3.95 -2.59
C ALA A 50 0.83 -4.86 -1.52
N ILE A 51 -0.25 -5.56 -1.86
CA ILE A 51 -0.86 -6.57 -0.99
C ILE A 51 -0.67 -7.96 -1.59
N ALA A 52 -0.10 -8.88 -0.82
CA ALA A 52 0.08 -10.26 -1.23
C ALA A 52 -1.25 -10.99 -1.32
N VAL A 53 -1.49 -11.71 -2.41
CA VAL A 53 -2.66 -12.59 -2.55
C VAL A 53 -2.29 -14.06 -2.35
N ASP A 54 -1.00 -14.39 -2.47
CA ASP A 54 -0.44 -15.69 -2.09
C ASP A 54 1.06 -15.59 -1.78
N ALA A 55 1.78 -16.72 -1.89
CA ALA A 55 3.19 -16.82 -1.59
C ALA A 55 4.09 -15.93 -2.45
N ASN A 56 3.71 -15.69 -3.71
CA ASN A 56 4.56 -15.13 -4.75
C ASN A 56 3.92 -13.96 -5.50
N ARG A 57 2.59 -13.83 -5.42
CA ARG A 57 1.84 -12.83 -6.19
C ARG A 57 1.28 -11.75 -5.29
N VAL A 58 1.29 -10.53 -5.83
CA VAL A 58 0.72 -9.34 -5.19
C VAL A 58 -0.27 -8.66 -6.13
N ILE A 59 -1.28 -8.01 -5.57
CA ILE A 59 -2.05 -7.00 -6.28
C ILE A 59 -1.51 -5.63 -5.88
N GLU A 60 -1.27 -4.78 -6.88
CA GLU A 60 -0.70 -3.46 -6.68
C GLU A 60 -1.27 -2.43 -7.66
N SER A 61 -1.21 -1.15 -7.29
CA SER A 61 -1.54 -0.04 -8.16
C SER A 61 -0.25 0.62 -8.67
N VAL A 62 0.06 0.42 -9.94
CA VAL A 62 1.31 0.85 -10.58
C VAL A 62 1.07 1.17 -12.06
N GLY A 63 1.80 2.16 -12.61
CA GLY A 63 1.87 2.38 -14.06
C GLY A 63 0.51 2.58 -14.73
N ASP A 64 0.01 1.50 -15.35
CA ASP A 64 -1.23 1.46 -16.12
C ASP A 64 -2.50 1.20 -15.27
N GLY A 65 -2.36 0.85 -13.99
CA GLY A 65 -3.50 0.70 -13.08
C GLY A 65 -3.32 -0.37 -11.99
N ILE A 66 -4.43 -0.95 -11.55
CA ILE A 66 -4.44 -2.10 -10.63
C ILE A 66 -4.09 -3.37 -11.42
N GLN A 67 -3.10 -4.12 -10.96
CA GLN A 67 -2.63 -5.33 -11.63
C GLN A 67 -2.20 -6.42 -10.65
N LEU A 68 -2.19 -7.67 -11.14
CA LEU A 68 -1.61 -8.83 -10.46
C LEU A 68 -0.17 -9.02 -10.95
N THR A 69 0.79 -9.02 -10.03
CA THR A 69 2.22 -9.18 -10.34
C THR A 69 2.77 -10.44 -9.67
N ASP A 70 3.50 -11.26 -10.43
CA ASP A 70 4.27 -12.40 -9.90
C ASP A 70 5.72 -11.97 -9.61
N LEU A 71 6.03 -11.85 -8.32
CA LEU A 71 7.32 -11.36 -7.82
C LEU A 71 8.49 -12.30 -8.15
N THR A 72 8.24 -13.57 -8.53
CA THR A 72 9.31 -14.53 -8.84
C THR A 72 9.89 -14.34 -10.25
N THR A 73 9.17 -13.60 -11.10
CA THR A 73 9.51 -13.40 -12.51
C THR A 73 9.96 -11.98 -12.83
N GLU A 74 9.97 -11.09 -11.84
CA GLU A 74 10.32 -9.70 -12.05
C GLU A 74 11.77 -9.52 -12.49
N THR A 75 11.96 -8.58 -13.41
CA THR A 75 13.26 -8.20 -13.92
C THR A 75 13.32 -6.68 -14.06
N PRO A 76 14.13 -5.97 -13.25
CA PRO A 76 14.98 -6.50 -12.18
C PRO A 76 14.17 -7.05 -10.98
N PRO A 77 14.71 -8.03 -10.23
CA PRO A 77 14.13 -8.49 -8.96
C PRO A 77 13.91 -7.33 -7.98
N ARG A 78 12.69 -7.19 -7.45
CA ARG A 78 12.44 -6.16 -6.42
C ARG A 78 13.05 -6.58 -5.07
N GLY A 79 13.56 -5.60 -4.34
CA GLY A 79 13.77 -5.73 -2.89
C GLY A 79 12.55 -5.23 -2.14
N ALA A 80 12.08 -5.95 -1.12
CA ALA A 80 10.96 -5.50 -0.30
C ALA A 80 11.02 -5.98 1.15
N MET A 81 10.36 -5.23 2.03
CA MET A 81 10.01 -5.65 3.39
C MET A 81 8.59 -6.22 3.40
N VAL A 82 8.36 -7.28 4.16
CA VAL A 82 7.06 -7.94 4.27
C VAL A 82 6.52 -7.76 5.70
N PHE A 83 5.32 -7.19 5.81
CA PHE A 83 4.60 -7.07 7.07
C PHE A 83 3.36 -7.96 7.04
N THR A 84 3.15 -8.73 8.11
CA THR A 84 2.01 -9.63 8.24
C THR A 84 1.01 -9.05 9.22
N CYS A 85 -0.28 -9.10 8.87
CA CYS A 85 -1.37 -8.79 9.80
C CYS A 85 -1.61 -9.99 10.73
N THR A 86 -1.59 -9.74 12.03
CA THR A 86 -1.88 -10.74 13.09
C THR A 86 -3.31 -11.27 13.02
N LYS A 87 -4.26 -10.44 12.53
CA LYS A 87 -5.69 -10.76 12.39
C LYS A 87 -5.97 -11.37 11.03
N ARG A 88 -5.94 -12.71 10.96
CA ARG A 88 -6.14 -13.47 9.70
C ARG A 88 -7.49 -13.21 9.02
N ASP A 89 -8.54 -12.91 9.78
CA ASP A 89 -9.85 -12.52 9.24
C ASP A 89 -9.77 -11.17 8.51
N LEU A 90 -9.09 -10.18 9.09
CA LEU A 90 -8.85 -8.88 8.48
C LEU A 90 -7.96 -9.02 7.23
N ALA A 91 -6.87 -9.78 7.32
CA ALA A 91 -5.97 -10.05 6.19
C ALA A 91 -6.73 -10.65 5.00
N ARG A 92 -7.57 -11.66 5.22
CA ARG A 92 -8.40 -12.27 4.17
C ARG A 92 -9.43 -11.32 3.60
N ALA A 93 -10.07 -10.50 4.44
CA ALA A 93 -11.02 -9.51 3.97
C ALA A 93 -10.35 -8.42 3.11
N ALA A 94 -9.12 -8.04 3.45
CA ALA A 94 -8.32 -7.11 2.66
C ALA A 94 -7.94 -7.71 1.29
N VAL A 95 -7.55 -8.99 1.24
CA VAL A 95 -7.30 -9.71 -0.01
C VAL A 95 -8.55 -9.78 -0.87
N TYR A 96 -9.70 -10.14 -0.29
CA TYR A 96 -10.97 -10.18 -1.00
C TYR A 96 -11.32 -8.82 -1.62
N ALA A 97 -11.13 -7.72 -0.87
CA ALA A 97 -11.34 -6.38 -1.41
C ALA A 97 -10.35 -6.06 -2.56
N ALA A 98 -9.09 -6.46 -2.44
CA ALA A 98 -8.10 -6.26 -3.50
C ALA A 98 -8.43 -7.04 -4.78
N GLU A 99 -8.86 -8.30 -4.65
CA GLU A 99 -9.32 -9.15 -5.76
C GLU A 99 -10.57 -8.60 -6.42
N GLN A 100 -11.51 -8.05 -5.63
CA GLN A 100 -12.69 -7.37 -6.14
C GLN A 100 -12.29 -6.12 -6.96
N PHE A 101 -11.44 -5.24 -6.43
CA PHE A 101 -10.96 -4.09 -7.18
C PHE A 101 -10.25 -4.49 -8.48
N TYR A 102 -9.42 -5.54 -8.46
CA TYR A 102 -8.77 -6.07 -9.65
C TYR A 102 -9.78 -6.60 -10.68
N SER A 103 -10.82 -7.31 -10.21
CA SER A 103 -11.90 -7.83 -11.07
C SER A 103 -12.77 -6.73 -11.66
N ASP A 104 -13.10 -5.71 -10.87
CA ASP A 104 -13.91 -4.56 -11.27
C ASP A 104 -13.20 -3.71 -12.34
N VAL A 105 -11.86 -3.67 -12.33
CA VAL A 105 -11.06 -3.08 -13.42
C VAL A 105 -11.17 -3.91 -14.70
N ALA A 106 -11.12 -5.24 -14.59
CA ALA A 106 -11.24 -6.13 -15.73
C ALA A 106 -12.64 -6.09 -16.37
N SER A 107 -13.69 -5.94 -15.56
CA SER A 107 -15.08 -5.73 -16.03
C SER A 107 -15.38 -4.31 -16.49
N LYS A 108 -14.47 -3.35 -16.22
CA LYS A 108 -14.61 -1.90 -16.47
C LYS A 108 -15.70 -1.22 -15.63
N ASP A 109 -16.02 -1.80 -14.47
CA ASP A 109 -16.93 -1.20 -13.48
C ASP A 109 -16.26 -0.03 -12.74
N ILE A 110 -14.93 -0.05 -12.62
CA ILE A 110 -14.09 1.08 -12.17
C ILE A 110 -12.92 1.30 -13.14
N SER A 111 -12.32 2.50 -13.15
CA SER A 111 -11.18 2.74 -14.04
C SER A 111 -9.85 2.21 -13.50
N GLY A 112 -9.66 2.13 -12.17
CA GLY A 112 -8.47 1.55 -11.54
C GLY A 112 -7.16 2.26 -11.87
N ARG A 113 -7.21 3.51 -12.31
CA ARG A 113 -6.04 4.20 -12.88
C ARG A 113 -5.00 4.50 -11.82
N TYR A 114 -3.73 4.42 -12.19
CA TYR A 114 -2.67 4.90 -11.31
C TYR A 114 -2.61 6.44 -11.28
N SER A 115 -2.63 7.04 -10.09
CA SER A 115 -2.65 8.49 -9.91
C SER A 115 -1.29 9.05 -9.47
N LYS A 116 -0.52 9.58 -10.44
CA LYS A 116 0.70 10.35 -10.17
C LYS A 116 0.42 11.64 -9.39
N TRP A 117 -0.76 12.22 -9.56
CA TRP A 117 -1.20 13.41 -8.84
C TRP A 117 -1.44 13.12 -7.35
N ASN A 118 -2.10 12.00 -7.04
CA ASN A 118 -2.29 11.58 -5.65
C ASN A 118 -0.96 11.20 -4.99
N ALA A 119 -0.02 10.60 -5.75
CA ALA A 119 1.35 10.38 -5.29
C ALA A 119 2.02 11.70 -4.87
N ALA A 120 1.90 12.75 -5.67
CA ALA A 120 2.43 14.08 -5.34
C ALA A 120 1.70 14.71 -4.12
N LEU A 121 0.37 14.66 -4.06
CA LEU A 121 -0.42 15.25 -2.97
C LEU A 121 -0.17 14.59 -1.61
N SER A 122 0.08 13.28 -1.57
CA SER A 122 0.42 12.54 -0.35
C SER A 122 1.70 13.05 0.32
N ILE A 123 2.61 13.64 -0.46
CA ILE A 123 3.86 14.22 0.06
C ILE A 123 3.59 15.54 0.79
N PHE A 124 2.56 16.31 0.42
CA PHE A 124 2.32 17.66 0.98
C PHE A 124 1.26 17.71 2.07
N SER A 125 0.47 16.65 2.24
CA SER A 125 -0.66 16.62 3.16
C SER A 125 -0.34 15.80 4.42
N ARG A 126 -0.79 16.29 5.59
CA ARG A 126 -0.83 15.54 6.85
C ARG A 126 -2.16 15.82 7.54
N SER A 127 -2.95 14.78 7.84
CA SER A 127 -4.11 14.92 8.71
C SER A 127 -4.29 13.65 9.57
N ALA A 128 -4.65 13.86 10.84
CA ALA A 128 -5.28 12.81 11.64
C ALA A 128 -6.61 12.40 10.99
N TYR A 129 -7.00 11.13 11.13
CA TYR A 129 -8.13 10.56 10.40
C TYR A 129 -9.07 9.79 11.32
N GLU A 130 -10.26 10.34 11.54
CA GLU A 130 -11.42 9.67 12.13
C GLU A 130 -12.71 10.15 11.45
N PRO A 131 -12.97 9.77 10.18
CA PRO A 131 -14.21 10.14 9.53
C PRO A 131 -15.33 9.12 9.74
N GLY A 132 -16.58 9.60 9.69
CA GLY A 132 -17.76 8.72 9.69
C GLY A 132 -17.86 7.82 8.44
N ILE A 133 -18.71 6.80 8.51
CA ILE A 133 -18.84 5.71 7.51
C ILE A 133 -18.97 6.20 6.06
N MET A 134 -19.80 7.22 5.79
CA MET A 134 -20.03 7.73 4.44
C MET A 134 -18.77 8.36 3.83
N SER A 135 -17.96 9.03 4.64
CA SER A 135 -16.71 9.62 4.15
C SER A 135 -15.65 8.54 3.89
N ARG A 136 -15.65 7.44 4.65
CA ARG A 136 -14.76 6.28 4.41
C ARG A 136 -15.14 5.59 3.11
N ILE A 137 -16.43 5.34 2.90
CA ILE A 137 -16.95 4.75 1.65
C ILE A 137 -16.62 5.64 0.44
N ASN A 138 -16.92 6.94 0.50
CA ASN A 138 -16.65 7.85 -0.61
C ASN A 138 -15.15 7.94 -0.93
N GLU A 139 -14.32 7.90 0.10
CA GLU A 139 -12.86 7.86 -0.06
C GLU A 139 -12.40 6.56 -0.70
N SER A 140 -12.95 5.42 -0.29
CA SER A 140 -12.66 4.12 -0.89
C SER A 140 -13.04 4.04 -2.36
N VAL A 141 -14.19 4.60 -2.74
CA VAL A 141 -14.64 4.69 -4.14
C VAL A 141 -13.70 5.57 -4.94
N SER A 142 -13.34 6.75 -4.41
CA SER A 142 -12.42 7.67 -5.08
C SER A 142 -11.03 7.07 -5.29
N ILE A 143 -10.53 6.26 -4.34
CA ILE A 143 -9.25 5.57 -4.47
C ILE A 143 -9.36 4.46 -5.53
N GLY A 144 -10.45 3.68 -5.55
CA GLY A 144 -10.68 2.65 -6.55
C GLY A 144 -10.65 3.18 -7.99
N ASP A 145 -11.09 4.42 -8.22
CA ASP A 145 -11.05 5.04 -9.54
C ASP A 145 -9.64 5.54 -9.92
N ALA A 146 -8.90 6.13 -8.97
CA ALA A 146 -7.56 6.63 -9.22
C ALA A 146 -6.64 6.48 -7.98
N ALA A 147 -5.92 5.36 -7.87
CA ALA A 147 -5.11 5.06 -6.70
C ALA A 147 -3.62 5.35 -6.88
N PHE A 148 -2.97 5.77 -5.79
CA PHE A 148 -1.53 5.59 -5.61
C PHE A 148 -1.28 4.33 -4.76
N CYS A 149 -0.13 3.67 -4.93
CA CYS A 149 0.14 2.32 -4.39
C CYS A 149 -0.18 2.12 -2.90
N SER A 150 0.29 3.00 -2.01
CA SER A 150 0.01 2.95 -0.58
C SER A 150 -1.45 3.24 -0.24
N GLN A 151 -2.11 4.09 -1.02
CA GLN A 151 -3.53 4.42 -0.85
C GLN A 151 -4.39 3.20 -1.21
N PHE A 152 -4.03 2.50 -2.30
CA PHE A 152 -4.67 1.26 -2.69
C PHE A 152 -4.58 0.22 -1.56
N VAL A 153 -3.37 -0.07 -1.06
CA VAL A 153 -3.18 -1.05 0.02
C VAL A 153 -3.95 -0.64 1.28
N ALA A 154 -3.81 0.60 1.73
CA ALA A 154 -4.54 1.09 2.89
C ALA A 154 -6.06 0.97 2.71
N ASN A 155 -6.55 1.25 1.50
CA ASN A 155 -7.96 1.14 1.16
C ASN A 155 -8.47 -0.31 1.14
N THR A 156 -7.69 -1.27 0.64
CA THR A 156 -8.10 -2.68 0.66
C THR A 156 -8.32 -3.18 2.10
N TYR A 157 -7.44 -2.81 3.03
CA TYR A 157 -7.59 -3.09 4.45
C TYR A 157 -8.79 -2.40 5.08
N GLU A 158 -9.05 -1.16 4.67
CA GLU A 158 -10.17 -0.37 5.15
C GLU A 158 -11.52 -0.93 4.66
N VAL A 159 -11.65 -1.23 3.36
CA VAL A 159 -12.83 -1.87 2.78
C VAL A 159 -13.04 -3.27 3.35
N GLY A 160 -11.97 -4.07 3.49
CA GLY A 160 -12.03 -5.38 4.14
C GLY A 160 -12.51 -5.30 5.59
N ASN A 161 -12.06 -4.28 6.34
CA ASN A 161 -12.53 -4.02 7.70
C ASN A 161 -14.03 -3.71 7.74
N LEU A 162 -14.52 -2.90 6.80
CA LEU A 162 -15.95 -2.59 6.67
C LEU A 162 -16.78 -3.82 6.27
N TYR A 163 -16.33 -4.63 5.31
CA TYR A 163 -17.01 -5.87 4.89
C TYR A 163 -17.18 -6.85 6.04
N ARG A 164 -16.11 -7.05 6.81
CA ARG A 164 -16.12 -7.91 7.99
C ARG A 164 -17.16 -7.46 9.04
N MET A 165 -17.44 -6.17 9.11
CA MET A 165 -18.24 -5.54 10.17
C MET A 165 -19.57 -4.99 9.67
N ALA A 166 -20.05 -5.43 8.50
CA ALA A 166 -21.23 -4.88 7.82
C ALA A 166 -22.54 -4.90 8.66
N ASN A 167 -22.59 -5.69 9.74
CA ASN A 167 -23.72 -5.78 10.67
C ASN A 167 -23.35 -5.41 12.12
N MET A 168 -22.22 -4.74 12.32
CA MET A 168 -21.69 -4.35 13.63
C MET A 168 -21.52 -2.83 13.70
N PRO A 169 -21.31 -2.24 14.90
CA PRO A 169 -20.90 -0.85 15.00
C PRO A 169 -19.69 -0.58 14.10
N LEU A 170 -19.67 0.60 13.47
CA LEU A 170 -18.60 1.01 12.56
C LEU A 170 -17.24 0.73 13.21
N PRO A 171 -16.41 -0.17 12.65
CA PRO A 171 -15.12 -0.47 13.23
C PRO A 171 -14.21 0.75 13.18
N ALA A 172 -13.30 0.90 14.13
CA ALA A 172 -12.25 1.91 14.04
C ALA A 172 -11.46 1.75 12.72
N PRO A 173 -10.94 2.85 12.14
CA PRO A 173 -10.03 2.77 10.99
C PRO A 173 -8.83 1.87 11.28
N ILE A 174 -8.35 1.14 10.27
CA ILE A 174 -7.15 0.30 10.44
C ILE A 174 -5.89 1.16 10.58
N PHE A 175 -5.81 2.26 9.81
CA PHE A 175 -4.68 3.18 9.84
C PHE A 175 -5.15 4.56 10.28
N VAL A 176 -4.40 5.18 11.20
CA VAL A 176 -4.71 6.50 11.78
C VAL A 176 -4.39 7.65 10.81
N THR A 177 -3.54 7.39 9.81
CA THR A 177 -3.32 8.33 8.71
C THR A 177 -4.35 8.10 7.63
N ARG A 178 -4.91 9.18 7.10
CA ARG A 178 -5.90 9.14 6.03
C ARG A 178 -5.34 8.44 4.77
N PRO A 179 -6.02 7.40 4.22
CA PRO A 179 -5.53 6.68 3.05
C PRO A 179 -5.21 7.56 1.84
N THR A 180 -6.03 8.57 1.51
CA THR A 180 -5.82 9.47 0.35
C THR A 180 -4.57 10.35 0.43
N VAL A 181 -3.87 10.41 1.56
CA VAL A 181 -2.65 11.22 1.71
C VAL A 181 -1.46 10.39 2.21
N MET A 182 -1.63 9.08 2.31
CA MET A 182 -0.62 8.19 2.88
C MET A 182 0.45 7.85 1.86
N THR A 183 1.72 8.16 2.18
CA THR A 183 2.88 7.68 1.43
C THR A 183 3.23 6.22 1.79
N PRO A 184 4.00 5.49 0.95
CA PRO A 184 4.45 4.13 1.28
C PRO A 184 5.25 4.07 2.59
N TRP A 185 6.06 5.09 2.88
CA TRP A 185 6.78 5.20 4.14
C TRP A 185 5.84 5.38 5.34
N GLU A 186 4.85 6.27 5.24
CA GLU A 186 3.89 6.48 6.34
C GLU A 186 3.06 5.21 6.59
N LEU A 187 2.71 4.45 5.54
CA LEU A 187 2.05 3.16 5.70
C LEU A 187 2.97 2.13 6.39
N ALA A 188 4.25 2.04 5.99
CA ALA A 188 5.22 1.16 6.61
C ALA A 188 5.45 1.51 8.08
N VAL A 189 5.63 2.79 8.41
CA VAL A 189 5.74 3.30 9.79
C VAL A 189 4.47 3.01 10.57
N SER A 190 3.29 3.13 9.95
CA SER A 190 2.03 2.77 10.63
C SER A 190 2.01 1.29 10.97
N CYS A 191 2.45 0.40 10.07
CA CYS A 191 2.51 -1.04 10.34
C CYS A 191 3.54 -1.39 11.42
N ASP A 192 4.69 -0.71 11.43
CA ASP A 192 5.75 -0.94 12.43
C ASP A 192 5.35 -0.50 13.85
N ASN A 193 4.47 0.49 13.97
CA ASN A 193 3.95 0.98 15.25
C ASN A 193 2.61 0.37 15.66
N ASP A 194 1.97 -0.43 14.80
CA ASP A 194 0.66 -1.02 15.08
C ASP A 194 0.80 -2.43 15.67
N LYS A 195 0.02 -2.73 16.70
CA LYS A 195 0.01 -4.05 17.36
C LYS A 195 -0.55 -5.17 16.47
N ASP A 196 -1.36 -4.82 15.48
CA ASP A 196 -2.04 -5.76 14.59
C ASP A 196 -1.16 -6.16 13.41
N PHE A 197 0.03 -5.55 13.25
CA PHE A 197 1.00 -5.86 12.20
C PHE A 197 2.37 -6.18 12.79
N TYR A 198 3.15 -7.02 12.11
CA TYR A 198 4.54 -7.29 12.49
C TYR A 198 5.42 -7.50 11.26
N PHE A 199 6.70 -7.15 11.39
CA PHE A 199 7.70 -7.43 10.36
C PHE A 199 7.96 -8.93 10.27
N ALA A 200 7.66 -9.52 9.12
CA ALA A 200 7.67 -10.98 8.92
C ALA A 200 8.87 -11.48 8.11
N GLY A 201 9.55 -10.59 7.39
CA GLY A 201 10.69 -10.95 6.56
C GLY A 201 10.92 -10.03 5.38
N PHE A 202 11.77 -10.48 4.46
CA PHE A 202 12.17 -9.77 3.26
C PHE A 202 11.78 -10.54 2.00
N TRP A 203 11.54 -9.81 0.92
CA TRP A 203 11.57 -10.35 -0.44
C TRP A 203 12.85 -9.87 -1.11
N GLN A 204 13.68 -10.80 -1.54
CA GLN A 204 14.97 -10.51 -2.16
C GLN A 204 15.32 -11.59 -3.18
N ASP A 205 15.89 -11.17 -4.31
CA ASP A 205 16.37 -12.06 -5.37
C ASP A 205 15.30 -13.09 -5.80
N ASN A 206 14.06 -12.63 -5.98
CA ASN A 206 12.88 -13.42 -6.36
C ASN A 206 12.50 -14.53 -5.35
N THR A 207 12.93 -14.40 -4.10
CA THR A 207 12.62 -15.34 -3.01
C THR A 207 12.18 -14.60 -1.74
N GLU A 208 11.31 -15.25 -0.95
CA GLU A 208 10.99 -14.78 0.40
C GLU A 208 11.98 -15.33 1.43
N VAL A 209 12.48 -14.44 2.29
CA VAL A 209 13.26 -14.76 3.48
C VAL A 209 12.43 -14.39 4.71
N ARG A 210 11.84 -15.37 5.39
CA ARG A 210 11.05 -15.14 6.63
C ARG A 210 11.92 -15.16 7.88
N LEU A 211 11.48 -14.41 8.90
CA LEU A 211 12.05 -14.41 10.25
C LEU A 211 11.39 -15.45 11.18
#